data_AF-A0A6V8NPH8-F1
#
_entry.id   AF-A0A6V8NPH8-F1
#
_cell.length_a   1.000
_cell.length_b   1.000
_cell.length_c   1.000
_cell.angle_alpha   90.00
_cell.angle_beta   90.00
_cell.angle_gamma   90.00
#
_symmetry.space_group_name_H-M   'P 1'
#
loop_
_entity.id
_entity.type
_entity.pdbx_description
1 polymer ?
#
loop_
_entity_poly.entity_id
_entity_poly.type
_entity_poly.pdbx_seq_one_letter_code
_entity_poly.pdbx_strand_id
1 'polypeptide(L)'
;MSEAQIEEMFSSIATKYDLLNDILSLGLHRRWKNLAAQEAGLSRGDRALDLCTGTGDVALALASRVGPEGQVVAVDLSSPMIEYARKKSSDQEFKSIINFRIGNACDLEFCDDFFDAVTIAFGARNVRNLERLFGEAFRVLKPRGRMVCLEFS
;
A
#
# COMPACT_ATOMS: atom_id res chain seq x y z
N MET A 1 -20.02 20.98 -10.16
CA MET A 1 -18.57 20.85 -10.42
C MET A 1 -18.39 19.70 -11.39
N SER A 2 -17.57 19.85 -12.43
CA SER A 2 -17.25 18.76 -13.37
C SER A 2 -16.31 17.74 -12.71
N GLU A 3 -16.25 16.51 -13.22
CA GLU A 3 -15.31 15.47 -12.72
C GLU A 3 -13.86 15.98 -12.68
N ALA A 4 -13.44 16.75 -13.68
CA ALA A 4 -12.12 17.38 -13.72
C ALA A 4 -11.88 18.36 -12.56
N GLN A 5 -12.89 19.13 -12.16
CA GLN A 5 -12.79 20.05 -11.02
C GLN A 5 -12.73 19.31 -9.68
N ILE A 6 -13.38 18.14 -9.59
CA ILE A 6 -13.31 17.28 -8.41
C ILE A 6 -11.92 16.66 -8.33
N GLU A 7 -11.38 16.16 -9.45
CA GLU A 7 -10.05 15.57 -9.54
C GLU A 7 -8.93 16.59 -9.23
N GLU A 8 -9.05 17.82 -9.73
CA GLU A 8 -8.14 18.93 -9.45
C GLU A 8 -8.20 19.39 -7.99
N MET A 9 -9.42 19.44 -7.41
CA MET A 9 -9.60 19.71 -5.99
C MET A 9 -8.99 18.60 -5.13
N PHE A 10 -9.20 17.32 -5.47
CA PHE A 10 -8.58 16.19 -4.78
C PHE A 10 -7.05 16.20 -4.91
N SER A 11 -6.52 16.52 -6.08
CA SER A 11 -5.08 16.65 -6.33
C SER A 11 -4.45 17.77 -5.48
N SER A 12 -5.10 18.94 -5.42
CA SER A 12 -4.63 20.08 -4.61
C SER A 12 -4.74 19.84 -3.09
N ILE A 13 -5.71 19.02 -2.67
CA ILE A 13 -5.89 18.61 -1.28
C ILE A 13 -4.91 17.50 -0.91
N ALA A 14 -4.59 16.54 -1.80
CA ALA A 14 -3.74 15.40 -1.50
C ALA A 14 -2.37 15.81 -0.90
N THR A 15 -1.69 16.79 -1.50
CA THR A 15 -0.41 17.32 -1.00
C THR A 15 -0.54 17.98 0.38
N LYS A 16 -1.68 18.63 0.65
CA LYS A 16 -1.99 19.23 1.96
C LYS A 16 -2.47 18.18 2.98
N TYR A 17 -3.07 17.10 2.54
CA TYR A 17 -3.59 16.02 3.38
C TYR A 17 -2.46 15.14 3.92
N ASP A 18 -1.44 14.83 3.10
CA ASP A 18 -0.22 14.18 3.58
C ASP A 18 0.52 15.08 4.58
N LEU A 19 0.63 16.39 4.30
CA LEU A 19 1.19 17.36 5.24
C LEU A 19 0.38 17.46 6.54
N LEU A 20 -0.96 17.44 6.47
CA LEU A 20 -1.84 17.44 7.62
C LEU A 20 -1.75 16.13 8.42
N ASN A 21 -1.65 14.97 7.77
CA ASN A 21 -1.43 13.69 8.45
C ASN A 21 -0.04 13.61 9.09
N ASP A 22 0.99 14.13 8.44
CA ASP A 22 2.35 14.25 8.99
C ASP A 22 2.35 15.14 10.25
N ILE A 23 1.63 16.27 10.21
CA ILE A 23 1.49 17.23 11.34
C ILE A 23 0.60 16.67 12.47
N LEU A 24 -0.57 16.11 12.14
CA LEU A 24 -1.56 15.61 13.11
C LEU A 24 -1.08 14.35 13.83
N SER A 25 -0.26 13.52 13.18
CA SER A 25 0.33 12.32 13.80
C SER A 25 1.65 12.58 14.53
N LEU A 26 2.19 13.81 14.51
CA LEU A 26 3.54 14.13 14.98
C LEU A 26 4.63 13.21 14.39
N GLY A 27 4.45 12.75 13.14
CA GLY A 27 5.36 11.80 12.48
C GLY A 27 5.33 10.36 13.01
N LEU A 28 4.46 10.03 13.97
CA LEU A 28 4.35 8.68 14.55
C LEU A 28 3.80 7.66 13.55
N HIS A 29 3.01 8.09 12.56
CA HIS A 29 2.50 7.19 11.52
C HIS A 29 3.64 6.50 10.77
N ARG A 30 4.82 7.12 10.63
CA ARG A 30 5.99 6.53 9.95
C ARG A 30 6.54 5.36 10.74
N ARG A 31 6.57 5.47 12.07
CA ARG A 31 6.98 4.38 12.95
C ARG A 31 5.99 3.22 12.88
N TRP A 32 4.68 3.51 12.93
CA TRP A 32 3.66 2.46 12.83
C TRP A 32 3.67 1.76 11.47
N LYS A 33 3.82 2.51 10.36
CA LYS A 33 3.97 1.92 9.02
C LYS A 33 5.22 1.03 8.91
N ASN A 34 6.34 1.44 9.49
CA ASN A 34 7.55 0.61 9.56
C ASN A 34 7.36 -0.64 10.43
N LEU A 35 6.65 -0.54 11.55
CA LEU A 35 6.32 -1.69 12.38
C LEU A 35 5.37 -2.64 11.64
N ALA A 36 4.36 -2.13 10.94
CA ALA A 36 3.47 -2.96 10.12
C ALA A 36 4.26 -3.74 9.05
N ALA A 37 5.20 -3.08 8.37
CA ALA A 37 6.10 -3.76 7.42
C ALA A 37 7.04 -4.77 8.11
N GLN A 38 7.41 -4.57 9.37
CA GLN A 38 8.18 -5.54 10.15
C GLN A 38 7.35 -6.78 10.51
N GLU A 39 6.11 -6.58 10.97
CA GLU A 39 5.20 -7.66 11.35
C GLU A 39 4.80 -8.54 10.16
N ALA A 40 4.91 -8.01 8.93
CA ALA A 40 4.74 -8.76 7.69
C ALA A 40 5.71 -9.96 7.59
N GLY A 41 6.81 -9.98 8.37
CA GLY A 41 7.66 -11.15 8.55
C GLY A 41 8.37 -11.61 7.26
N LEU A 42 8.56 -10.69 6.32
CA LEU A 42 9.16 -10.95 5.01
C LEU A 42 10.65 -11.28 5.11
N SER A 43 11.07 -12.22 4.28
CA SER A 43 12.46 -12.58 4.00
C SER A 43 12.91 -12.02 2.65
N ARG A 44 14.22 -12.08 2.39
CA ARG A 44 14.75 -11.70 1.07
C ARG A 44 14.21 -12.62 -0.02
N GLY A 45 13.79 -12.06 -1.15
CA GLY A 45 13.20 -12.80 -2.26
C GLY A 45 11.68 -12.98 -2.17
N ASP A 46 11.06 -12.62 -1.05
CA ASP A 46 9.61 -12.77 -0.87
C ASP A 46 8.80 -11.79 -1.73
N ARG A 47 7.51 -12.10 -1.88
CA ARG A 47 6.52 -11.28 -2.57
C ARG A 47 5.56 -10.65 -1.58
N ALA A 48 5.45 -9.33 -1.61
CA ALA A 48 4.52 -8.58 -0.77
C ALA A 48 3.47 -7.83 -1.60
N LEU A 49 2.26 -7.70 -1.04
CA LEU A 49 1.18 -6.87 -1.58
C LEU A 49 0.82 -5.79 -0.57
N ASP A 50 0.88 -4.52 -0.97
CA ASP A 50 0.41 -3.38 -0.18
C ASP A 50 -0.90 -2.86 -0.75
N LEU A 51 -2.00 -3.06 -0.02
CA LEU A 51 -3.35 -2.64 -0.38
C LEU A 51 -3.63 -1.23 0.12
N CYS A 52 -4.36 -0.44 -0.69
CA CYS A 52 -4.61 0.97 -0.41
C CYS A 52 -3.31 1.73 -0.10
N THR A 53 -2.30 1.51 -0.95
CA THR A 53 -0.90 1.93 -0.69
C THR A 53 -0.73 3.44 -0.52
N GLY A 54 -1.67 4.25 -1.03
CA GLY A 54 -1.58 5.71 -1.01
C GLY A 54 -0.28 6.20 -1.63
N THR A 55 0.52 6.94 -0.86
CA THR A 55 1.79 7.50 -1.32
C THR A 55 2.99 6.52 -1.21
N GLY A 56 2.72 5.24 -0.92
CA GLY A 56 3.71 4.16 -1.04
C GLY A 56 4.66 3.97 0.14
N ASP A 57 4.39 4.58 1.30
CA ASP A 57 5.28 4.47 2.47
C ASP A 57 5.48 3.03 2.95
N VAL A 58 4.40 2.24 3.02
CA VAL A 58 4.48 0.83 3.46
C VAL A 58 5.12 0.01 2.35
N ALA A 59 4.73 0.20 1.09
CA ALA A 59 5.39 -0.42 -0.05
C ALA A 59 6.91 -0.22 -0.07
N LEU A 60 7.41 0.99 0.21
CA LEU A 60 8.84 1.28 0.33
C LEU A 60 9.49 0.51 1.49
N ALA A 61 8.83 0.49 2.66
CA ALA A 61 9.32 -0.25 3.81
C ALA A 61 9.36 -1.77 3.55
N LEU A 62 8.40 -2.32 2.83
CA LEU A 62 8.40 -3.72 2.39
C LEU A 62 9.52 -3.99 1.38
N ALA A 63 9.75 -3.07 0.44
CA ALA A 63 10.78 -3.21 -0.59
C ALA A 63 12.18 -3.34 0.00
N SER A 64 12.50 -2.54 1.02
CA SER A 64 13.77 -2.65 1.74
C SER A 64 13.97 -4.00 2.44
N ARG A 65 12.89 -4.73 2.76
CA ARG A 65 12.94 -6.02 3.46
C ARG A 65 13.06 -7.19 2.50
N VAL A 66 12.25 -7.21 1.43
CA VAL A 66 12.31 -8.26 0.42
C VAL A 66 13.59 -8.18 -0.41
N GLY A 67 14.20 -7.00 -0.49
CA GLY A 67 15.47 -6.78 -1.18
C GLY A 67 15.37 -6.93 -2.70
N PRO A 68 16.52 -6.90 -3.41
CA PRO A 68 16.56 -6.80 -4.87
C PRO A 68 16.05 -8.05 -5.61
N GLU A 69 16.00 -9.20 -4.93
CA GLU A 69 15.46 -10.46 -5.48
C GLU A 69 13.96 -10.62 -5.22
N GLY A 70 13.39 -9.77 -4.37
CA GLY A 70 11.98 -9.81 -3.99
C GLY A 70 11.12 -8.90 -4.85
N GLN A 71 9.83 -8.89 -4.54
CA GLN A 71 8.84 -8.08 -5.26
C GLN A 71 7.82 -7.47 -4.31
N VAL A 72 7.50 -6.20 -4.52
CA VAL A 72 6.37 -5.55 -3.87
C VAL A 72 5.39 -5.11 -4.95
N VAL A 73 4.13 -5.50 -4.81
CA VAL A 73 3.03 -4.94 -5.60
C VAL A 73 2.25 -3.99 -4.70
N ALA A 74 2.01 -2.77 -5.17
CA ALA A 74 1.37 -1.73 -4.37
C ALA A 74 0.13 -1.25 -5.13
N VAL A 75 -1.06 -1.47 -4.56
CA VAL A 75 -2.36 -1.26 -5.21
C VAL A 75 -3.11 -0.12 -4.53
N ASP A 76 -3.61 0.81 -5.33
CA ASP A 76 -4.55 1.85 -4.88
C ASP A 76 -5.59 2.13 -5.96
N LEU A 77 -6.80 2.57 -5.56
CA LEU A 77 -7.84 3.00 -6.50
C LEU A 77 -7.52 4.38 -7.09
N SER A 78 -6.75 5.20 -6.39
CA SER A 78 -6.45 6.59 -6.76
C SER A 78 -5.24 6.68 -7.69
N SER A 79 -5.51 7.02 -8.97
CA SER A 79 -4.46 7.30 -9.95
C SER A 79 -3.48 8.41 -9.48
N PRO A 80 -3.94 9.55 -8.91
CA PRO A 80 -3.03 10.56 -8.39
C PRO A 80 -2.10 10.05 -7.28
N MET A 81 -2.59 9.18 -6.38
CA MET A 81 -1.77 8.60 -5.32
C MET A 81 -0.68 7.70 -5.89
N ILE A 82 -1.04 6.84 -6.85
CA ILE A 82 -0.09 5.96 -7.54
C ILE A 82 0.97 6.76 -8.31
N GLU A 83 0.59 7.84 -8.98
CA GLU A 83 1.53 8.71 -9.68
C GLU A 83 2.51 9.38 -8.70
N TYR A 84 2.01 9.89 -7.58
CA TYR A 84 2.84 10.46 -6.53
C TYR A 84 3.79 9.42 -5.93
N ALA A 85 3.29 8.24 -5.59
CA ALA A 85 4.09 7.15 -5.02
C ALA A 85 5.22 6.72 -5.96
N ARG A 86 4.95 6.64 -7.27
CA ARG A 86 5.96 6.37 -8.31
C ARG A 86 7.03 7.45 -8.36
N LYS A 87 6.65 8.74 -8.31
CA LYS A 87 7.60 9.86 -8.30
C LYS A 87 8.45 9.86 -7.04
N LYS A 88 7.86 9.60 -5.88
CA LYS A 88 8.56 9.50 -4.59
C LYS A 88 9.53 8.32 -4.55
N SER A 89 9.18 7.22 -5.20
CA SER A 89 9.99 5.99 -5.28
C SER A 89 10.92 5.96 -6.49
N SER A 90 11.29 7.12 -7.04
CA SER A 90 12.12 7.20 -8.25
C SER A 90 13.58 6.82 -8.05
N ASP A 91 13.99 6.51 -6.81
CA ASP A 91 15.32 5.98 -6.53
C ASP A 91 15.54 4.66 -7.31
N GLN A 92 16.73 4.49 -7.90
CA GLN A 92 17.02 3.33 -8.74
C GLN A 92 16.93 2.02 -7.97
N GLU A 93 17.17 2.04 -6.67
CA GLU A 93 17.14 0.86 -5.81
C GLU A 93 15.75 0.20 -5.74
N PHE A 94 14.69 1.01 -5.63
CA PHE A 94 13.33 0.46 -5.44
C PHE A 94 12.53 0.31 -6.73
N LYS A 95 12.99 0.95 -7.82
CA LYS A 95 12.27 0.98 -9.10
C LYS A 95 12.09 -0.42 -9.72
N SER A 96 13.04 -1.34 -9.51
CA SER A 96 12.94 -2.73 -9.97
C SER A 96 12.15 -3.64 -9.02
N ILE A 97 11.94 -3.21 -7.77
CA ILE A 97 11.34 -4.02 -6.71
C ILE A 97 9.84 -3.74 -6.59
N ILE A 98 9.43 -2.47 -6.72
CA ILE A 98 8.04 -2.04 -6.48
C ILE A 98 7.28 -1.86 -7.80
N ASN A 99 6.15 -2.56 -7.92
CA ASN A 99 5.18 -2.39 -8.98
C ASN A 99 3.91 -1.71 -8.47
N PHE A 100 3.79 -0.41 -8.72
CA PHE A 100 2.58 0.37 -8.40
C PHE A 100 1.48 0.15 -9.45
N ARG A 101 0.29 -0.26 -9.01
CA ARG A 101 -0.87 -0.53 -9.86
C ARG A 101 -2.10 0.22 -9.39
N ILE A 102 -2.86 0.73 -10.36
CA ILE A 102 -4.23 1.18 -10.08
C ILE A 102 -5.09 -0.07 -10.03
N GLY A 103 -5.85 -0.27 -8.95
CA GLY A 103 -6.66 -1.48 -8.79
C GLY A 103 -7.57 -1.46 -7.56
N ASN A 104 -8.55 -2.35 -7.56
CA ASN A 104 -9.51 -2.49 -6.48
C ASN A 104 -9.05 -3.58 -5.50
N ALA A 105 -8.86 -3.23 -4.23
CA ALA A 105 -8.46 -4.19 -3.20
C ALA A 105 -9.53 -5.28 -2.93
N CYS A 106 -10.77 -5.08 -3.38
CA CYS A 106 -11.85 -6.09 -3.34
C CYS A 106 -11.93 -6.95 -4.61
N ASP A 107 -11.08 -6.74 -5.61
CA ASP A 107 -11.12 -7.47 -6.88
C ASP A 107 -9.71 -7.57 -7.46
N LEU A 108 -8.91 -8.46 -6.87
CA LEU A 108 -7.49 -8.55 -7.14
C LEU A 108 -7.22 -9.49 -8.32
N GLU A 109 -6.58 -8.96 -9.37
CA GLU A 109 -6.15 -9.71 -10.56
C GLU A 109 -4.84 -10.50 -10.30
N PHE A 110 -4.81 -11.28 -9.23
CA PHE A 110 -3.71 -12.18 -8.86
C PHE A 110 -4.21 -13.60 -8.67
N CYS A 111 -3.34 -14.57 -8.91
CA CYS A 111 -3.62 -15.96 -8.58
C CYS A 111 -3.74 -16.15 -7.07
N ASP A 112 -4.39 -17.23 -6.68
CA ASP A 112 -4.42 -17.70 -5.30
C ASP A 112 -2.98 -18.04 -4.83
N ASP A 113 -2.73 -17.95 -3.53
CA ASP A 113 -1.46 -18.33 -2.90
C ASP A 113 -0.21 -17.70 -3.56
N PHE A 114 -0.28 -16.42 -3.91
CA PHE A 114 0.78 -15.74 -4.68
C PHE A 114 1.75 -14.92 -3.82
N PHE A 115 1.26 -14.29 -2.75
CA PHE A 115 2.04 -13.39 -1.89
C PHE A 115 2.42 -14.03 -0.56
N ASP A 116 3.63 -13.75 -0.09
CA ASP A 116 4.13 -14.16 1.23
C ASP A 116 3.58 -13.25 2.34
N ALA A 117 3.32 -11.97 2.03
CA ALA A 117 2.63 -11.06 2.92
C ALA A 117 1.68 -10.10 2.19
N VAL A 118 0.60 -9.72 2.88
CA VAL A 118 -0.32 -8.66 2.47
C VAL A 118 -0.39 -7.61 3.58
N THR A 119 -0.30 -6.33 3.24
CA THR A 119 -0.43 -5.22 4.18
C THR A 119 -1.55 -4.28 3.77
N ILE A 120 -2.16 -3.63 4.76
CA ILE A 120 -3.02 -2.47 4.57
C ILE A 120 -2.83 -1.53 5.77
N ALA A 121 -2.59 -0.25 5.50
CA ALA A 121 -2.37 0.75 6.56
C ALA A 121 -3.26 1.96 6.36
N PHE A 122 -4.19 2.19 7.30
CA PHE A 122 -5.13 3.31 7.33
C PHE A 122 -6.08 3.41 6.13
N GLY A 123 -6.13 2.36 5.30
CA GLY A 123 -6.96 2.27 4.11
C GLY A 123 -8.23 1.45 4.31
N ALA A 124 -8.23 0.48 5.24
CA ALA A 124 -9.33 -0.47 5.41
C ALA A 124 -10.64 0.25 5.72
N ARG A 125 -10.61 1.28 6.57
CA ARG A 125 -11.79 2.10 6.92
C ARG A 125 -12.48 2.78 5.73
N ASN A 126 -11.78 2.94 4.59
CA ASN A 126 -12.31 3.56 3.38
C ASN A 126 -12.92 2.53 2.41
N VAL A 127 -12.81 1.23 2.70
CA VAL A 127 -13.32 0.15 1.86
C VAL A 127 -14.71 -0.26 2.33
N ARG A 128 -15.70 -0.20 1.44
CA ARG A 128 -17.11 -0.49 1.78
C ARG A 128 -17.36 -1.94 2.16
N ASN A 129 -16.73 -2.89 1.46
CA ASN A 129 -16.93 -4.32 1.68
C ASN A 129 -15.67 -4.94 2.29
N LEU A 130 -15.57 -4.88 3.62
CA LEU A 130 -14.44 -5.45 4.36
C LEU A 130 -14.36 -6.97 4.22
N GLU A 131 -15.50 -7.67 4.12
CA GLU A 131 -15.53 -9.12 3.92
C GLU A 131 -14.84 -9.50 2.60
N ARG A 132 -15.16 -8.79 1.51
CA ARG A 132 -14.52 -9.02 0.22
C ARG A 132 -13.06 -8.58 0.20
N LEU A 133 -12.72 -7.45 0.85
CA LEU A 133 -11.33 -7.01 1.02
C LEU A 133 -10.47 -8.09 1.69
N PHE A 134 -10.89 -8.58 2.85
CA PHE A 134 -10.13 -9.58 3.59
C PHE A 134 -10.21 -10.96 2.95
N GLY A 135 -11.31 -11.29 2.27
CA GLY A 135 -11.44 -12.51 1.47
C GLY A 135 -10.45 -12.55 0.30
N GLU A 136 -10.33 -11.45 -0.45
CA GLU A 136 -9.33 -11.33 -1.53
C GLU A 136 -7.91 -11.33 -0.98
N ALA A 137 -7.64 -10.59 0.10
CA ALA A 137 -6.35 -10.59 0.76
C ALA A 137 -5.95 -12.01 1.23
N PHE A 138 -6.90 -12.77 1.78
CA PHE A 138 -6.68 -14.15 2.19
C PHE A 138 -6.46 -15.08 0.99
N ARG A 139 -7.24 -14.94 -0.09
CA ARG A 139 -7.14 -15.76 -1.30
C ARG A 139 -5.76 -15.65 -1.94
N VAL A 140 -5.21 -14.45 -2.06
CA VAL A 140 -3.92 -14.22 -2.72
C VAL A 140 -2.71 -14.49 -1.81
N LEU A 141 -2.95 -14.71 -0.51
CA LEU A 141 -1.90 -14.98 0.48
C LEU A 141 -1.57 -16.47 0.49
N LYS A 142 -0.29 -16.81 0.38
CA LYS A 142 0.20 -18.19 0.50
C LYS A 142 -0.20 -18.82 1.83
N PRO A 143 -0.24 -20.16 1.91
CA PRO A 143 -0.33 -20.85 3.19
C PRO A 143 0.80 -20.40 4.11
N ARG A 144 0.45 -20.03 5.34
CA ARG A 144 1.37 -19.47 6.36
C ARG A 144 1.90 -18.06 6.07
N GLY A 145 1.44 -17.41 4.99
CA GLY A 145 1.69 -16.00 4.75
C GLY A 145 1.04 -15.12 5.84
N ARG A 146 1.43 -13.85 5.88
CA ARG A 146 0.94 -12.90 6.90
C ARG A 146 0.12 -11.78 6.30
N MET A 147 -1.06 -11.54 6.88
CA MET A 147 -1.84 -10.32 6.66
C MET A 147 -1.60 -9.35 7.82
N VAL A 148 -1.23 -8.11 7.52
CA VAL A 148 -1.05 -7.04 8.52
C VAL A 148 -2.01 -5.89 8.21
N CYS A 149 -2.94 -5.64 9.12
CA CYS A 149 -3.85 -4.50 9.06
C CYS A 149 -3.51 -3.50 10.16
N LEU A 150 -3.08 -2.30 9.77
CA LEU A 150 -2.83 -1.18 10.67
C LEU A 150 -3.96 -0.17 10.53
N GLU A 151 -4.72 0.07 11.61
CA GLU A 151 -5.84 1.01 11.63
C GLU A 151 -5.98 1.68 13.00
N PHE A 152 -6.69 2.81 13.07
CA PHE A 152 -7.07 3.43 14.35
C PHE A 152 -8.24 2.69 15.00
N SER A 153 -8.25 2.63 16.34
CA SER A 153 -9.37 2.12 17.14
C SER A 153 -10.22 3.23 17.73
#